data_AF-A0A2K8KYK9-F1
#
_entry.id   AF-A0A2K8KYK9-F1
#
_cell.length_a   1.000
_cell.length_b   1.000
_cell.length_c   1.000
_cell.angle_alpha   90.00
_cell.angle_beta   90.00
_cell.angle_gamma   90.00
#
_symmetry.space_group_name_H-M   'P 1'
#
loop_
_entity.id
_entity.type
_entity.pdbx_description
1 polymer ?
#
loop_
_entity_poly.entity_id
_entity_poly.type
_entity_poly.pdbx_seq_one_letter_code
_entity_poly.pdbx_strand_id
1 'polypeptide(L)'
;MNDYLVSFLFYLVPANLIAIAIIFLGRRKDVQISFIEYLFIYLPWVGFVALTLVIFGSLDAVPSIPAIKVFLVILQSIGSGVMGGAILMPRLVMKNSTMHPLSITAISATLITVLYVKFRMMLFIMIEGLSSAID
;
A
#
# COMPACT_ATOMS: atom_id res chain seq x y z
N MET A 1 0.96 21.78 -4.22
CA MET A 1 -0.01 20.71 -4.54
C MET A 1 -0.16 19.90 -3.27
N ASN A 2 -1.36 19.50 -2.85
CA ASN A 2 -1.52 18.79 -1.56
C ASN A 2 -0.78 17.44 -1.62
N ASP A 3 0.29 17.27 -0.83
CA ASP A 3 1.18 16.10 -0.89
C ASP A 3 0.45 14.78 -0.57
N TYR A 4 -0.63 14.84 0.22
CA TYR A 4 -1.55 13.72 0.42
C TYR A 4 -2.17 13.25 -0.90
N LEU A 5 -2.58 14.20 -1.75
CA LEU A 5 -3.22 13.93 -3.04
C LEU A 5 -2.22 13.35 -4.04
N VAL A 6 -1.00 13.87 -4.06
CA VAL A 6 0.06 13.38 -4.95
C VAL A 6 0.45 11.95 -4.58
N SER A 7 0.69 11.69 -3.29
CA SER A 7 0.98 10.34 -2.79
C SER A 7 -0.17 9.37 -3.08
N PHE A 8 -1.42 9.81 -2.90
CA PHE A 8 -2.59 9.00 -3.24
C PHE A 8 -2.67 8.68 -4.73
N LEU A 9 -2.43 9.64 -5.62
CA LEU A 9 -2.46 9.42 -7.07
C LEU A 9 -1.40 8.39 -7.50
N PHE A 10 -0.17 8.50 -6.97
CA PHE A 10 0.88 7.52 -7.25
C PHE A 10 0.61 6.14 -6.65
N TYR A 11 -0.17 6.05 -5.58
CA TYR A 11 -0.64 4.78 -5.02
C TYR A 11 -1.78 4.18 -5.86
N LEU A 12 -2.74 5.02 -6.23
CA LEU A 12 -4.00 4.63 -6.85
C LEU A 12 -3.79 3.95 -8.19
N VAL A 13 -2.92 4.49 -9.05
CA VAL A 13 -2.68 3.93 -10.39
C VAL A 13 -2.19 2.48 -10.33
N PRO A 14 -1.07 2.15 -9.67
CA PRO A 14 -0.59 0.77 -9.58
C PRO A 14 -1.53 -0.15 -8.79
N ALA A 15 -2.15 0.33 -7.71
CA ALA A 15 -3.11 -0.47 -6.94
C ALA A 15 -4.28 -0.93 -7.80
N ASN A 16 -4.83 -0.02 -8.61
CA ASN A 16 -5.94 -0.32 -9.50
C ASN A 16 -5.53 -1.24 -10.64
N LEU A 17 -4.38 -1.00 -11.26
CA LEU A 17 -3.89 -1.87 -12.34
C LEU A 17 -3.75 -3.32 -11.88
N ILE A 18 -3.15 -3.53 -10.71
CA ILE A 18 -2.98 -4.87 -10.15
C ILE A 18 -4.31 -5.46 -9.69
N ALA A 19 -5.17 -4.68 -9.03
CA ALA A 19 -6.49 -5.14 -8.59
C ALA A 19 -7.35 -5.58 -9.79
N ILE A 20 -7.39 -4.81 -10.88
CA ILE A 20 -8.12 -5.15 -12.11
C ILE A 20 -7.58 -6.45 -12.71
N ALA A 21 -6.24 -6.60 -12.79
CA ALA A 21 -5.62 -7.82 -13.28
C ALA A 21 -6.03 -9.05 -12.45
N ILE A 22 -6.05 -8.92 -11.12
CA ILE A 22 -6.46 -9.98 -10.19
C ILE A 22 -7.96 -10.29 -10.31
N ILE A 23 -8.82 -9.27 -10.44
CA ILE A 23 -10.26 -9.46 -10.66
C ILE A 23 -10.51 -10.21 -11.97
N PHE A 24 -9.81 -9.83 -13.05
CA PHE A 24 -9.93 -10.51 -14.33
C PHE A 24 -9.47 -11.96 -14.26
N LEU A 25 -8.35 -12.21 -13.57
CA LEU A 25 -7.85 -13.56 -13.31
C LEU A 25 -8.81 -14.38 -12.42
N GLY A 26 -9.46 -13.73 -11.45
CA GLY A 26 -10.47 -14.33 -10.58
C GLY A 26 -11.71 -14.76 -11.34
N ARG A 27 -12.22 -13.93 -12.25
CA ARG A 27 -13.34 -14.30 -13.13
C ARG A 27 -13.02 -15.54 -13.97
N ARG A 28 -11.80 -15.65 -14.51
CA ARG A 28 -11.36 -16.86 -15.24
C ARG A 28 -11.28 -18.11 -14.36
N LYS A 29 -11.09 -17.94 -13.06
CA LYS A 29 -11.03 -19.02 -12.07
C LYS A 29 -12.35 -19.20 -11.32
N ASP A 30 -13.44 -18.59 -11.75
CA ASP A 30 -14.76 -18.64 -11.10
C ASP A 30 -14.73 -18.18 -9.63
N VAL A 31 -13.99 -17.09 -9.38
CA VAL A 31 -13.89 -16.39 -8.11
C VAL A 31 -14.42 -14.98 -8.33
N GLN A 32 -15.58 -14.68 -7.76
CA GLN A 32 -16.14 -13.34 -7.77
C GLN A 32 -15.58 -12.55 -6.58
N ILE A 33 -14.97 -11.41 -6.88
CA ILE A 33 -14.47 -10.46 -5.87
C ILE A 33 -15.54 -9.41 -5.65
N SER A 34 -15.94 -9.24 -4.40
CA SER A 34 -16.98 -8.30 -4.00
C SER A 34 -16.46 -6.86 -4.07
N PHE A 35 -17.36 -5.90 -4.28
CA PHE A 35 -17.00 -4.47 -4.23
C PHE A 35 -16.37 -4.07 -2.88
N ILE A 36 -16.88 -4.64 -1.78
CA ILE A 36 -16.34 -4.41 -0.44
C ILE A 36 -14.90 -4.89 -0.33
N GLU A 37 -14.57 -6.06 -0.89
CA GLU A 37 -13.21 -6.61 -0.91
C GLU A 37 -12.26 -5.71 -1.69
N TYR A 38 -12.74 -5.11 -2.78
CA TYR A 38 -11.96 -4.16 -3.56
C TYR A 38 -11.63 -2.88 -2.75
N LEU A 39 -12.47 -2.43 -1.82
CA LEU A 39 -12.12 -1.28 -0.95
C LEU A 39 -10.92 -1.56 -0.04
N PHE A 40 -10.66 -2.83 0.31
CA PHE A 40 -9.50 -3.19 1.14
C PHE A 40 -8.17 -2.91 0.45
N ILE A 41 -8.12 -2.70 -0.88
CA ILE A 41 -6.88 -2.31 -1.55
C ILE A 41 -6.37 -0.95 -1.10
N TYR A 42 -7.22 -0.11 -0.51
CA TYR A 42 -6.85 1.24 -0.07
C TYR A 42 -6.40 1.30 1.40
N LEU A 43 -6.57 0.22 2.17
CA LEU A 43 -6.16 0.14 3.57
C LEU A 43 -4.68 0.44 3.80
N PRO A 44 -3.73 -0.05 2.98
CA PRO A 44 -2.33 0.29 3.17
C PRO A 44 -2.08 1.79 3.09
N TRP A 45 -2.69 2.48 2.13
CA TRP A 45 -2.55 3.93 2.01
C TRP A 45 -3.14 4.66 3.22
N VAL A 46 -4.33 4.28 3.68
CA VAL A 46 -4.93 4.84 4.90
C VAL A 46 -4.04 4.59 6.12
N GLY A 47 -3.47 3.39 6.25
CA GLY A 47 -2.53 3.04 7.31
C GLY A 47 -1.27 3.91 7.28
N PHE A 48 -0.76 4.25 6.10
CA PHE A 48 0.34 5.21 5.96
C PHE A 48 -0.04 6.61 6.42
N VAL A 49 -1.18 7.14 5.95
CA VAL A 49 -1.66 8.48 6.36
C VAL A 49 -1.83 8.55 7.88
N ALA A 50 -2.47 7.55 8.48
CA ALA A 50 -2.66 7.47 9.92
C ALA A 50 -1.33 7.44 10.67
N LEU A 51 -0.36 6.66 10.20
CA LEU A 51 0.95 6.57 10.81
C LEU A 51 1.72 7.89 10.73
N THR A 52 1.71 8.55 9.56
CA THR A 52 2.37 9.83 9.37
C THR A 52 1.78 10.91 10.29
N LEU A 53 0.45 10.93 10.45
CA LEU A 53 -0.22 11.83 11.39
C LEU A 53 0.19 11.54 12.85
N VAL A 54 0.28 10.27 13.24
CA VAL A 54 0.65 9.88 14.61
C VAL A 54 2.11 10.22 14.94
N ILE A 55 3.03 10.02 13.99
CA ILE A 55 4.48 10.18 14.24
C ILE A 55 4.93 11.63 14.08
N PHE A 56 4.49 12.31 13.02
CA PHE A 56 4.99 13.64 12.66
C PHE A 56 4.00 14.76 12.96
N GLY A 57 2.77 14.45 13.40
CA GLY A 57 1.71 15.43 13.64
C GLY A 57 1.11 16.06 12.36
N SER A 58 1.91 16.21 11.29
CA SER A 58 1.48 16.63 9.95
C SER A 58 2.44 16.11 8.87
N LEU A 59 1.99 16.06 7.61
CA LEU A 59 2.89 15.81 6.46
C LEU A 59 3.84 16.97 6.19
N ASP A 60 3.48 18.21 6.57
CA ASP A 60 4.30 19.40 6.33
C ASP A 60 5.55 19.46 7.22
N ALA A 61 5.57 18.65 8.30
CA ALA A 61 6.74 18.44 9.15
C ALA A 61 7.73 17.43 8.55
N VAL A 62 7.40 16.79 7.42
CA VAL A 62 8.35 15.93 6.70
C VAL A 62 9.42 16.85 6.08
N PRO A 63 10.71 16.69 6.44
CA PRO A 63 11.76 17.62 6.05
C PRO A 63 11.80 17.84 4.54
N SER A 64 12.12 19.03 4.03
CA SER A 64 12.27 19.26 2.59
C SER A 64 13.31 18.30 2.00
N ILE A 65 12.85 17.40 1.15
CA ILE A 65 13.55 16.17 0.82
C ILE A 65 14.40 16.35 -0.47
N PRO A 66 15.75 16.16 -0.47
CA PRO A 66 16.57 16.13 -1.70
C PRO A 66 16.10 15.09 -2.73
N ALA A 67 16.37 15.32 -4.02
CA ALA A 67 15.79 14.57 -5.15
C ALA A 67 15.88 13.03 -5.04
N ILE A 68 16.95 12.48 -4.45
CA ILE A 68 17.12 11.04 -4.18
C ILE A 68 16.00 10.50 -3.28
N LYS A 69 15.64 11.25 -2.25
CA LYS A 69 14.64 10.83 -1.29
C LYS A 69 13.21 11.01 -1.87
N VAL A 70 12.97 11.98 -2.77
CA VAL A 70 11.72 12.07 -3.57
C VAL A 70 11.56 10.85 -4.47
N PHE A 71 12.63 10.43 -5.15
CA PHE A 71 12.64 9.23 -5.97
C PHE A 71 12.31 7.96 -5.17
N LEU A 72 12.90 7.80 -3.97
CA LEU A 72 12.61 6.68 -3.08
C LEU A 72 11.15 6.67 -2.59
N VAL A 73 10.58 7.84 -2.28
CA VAL A 73 9.17 7.98 -1.88
C VAL A 73 8.23 7.62 -3.03
N ILE A 74 8.53 8.04 -4.26
CA ILE A 74 7.73 7.70 -5.44
C ILE A 74 7.81 6.20 -5.74
N LEU A 75 9.02 5.63 -5.78
CA LEU A 75 9.24 4.21 -6.06
C LEU A 75 8.56 3.32 -5.02
N GLN A 76 8.62 3.71 -3.75
CA GLN A 76 7.93 3.00 -2.67
C GLN A 76 6.41 3.19 -2.74
N SER A 77 5.92 4.35 -3.15
CA SER A 77 4.47 4.57 -3.38
C SER A 77 3.95 3.69 -4.51
N ILE A 78 4.72 3.52 -5.58
CA ILE A 78 4.40 2.59 -6.67
C ILE A 78 4.41 1.14 -6.17
N GLY A 79 5.49 0.72 -5.51
CA GLY A 79 5.59 -0.64 -4.94
C GLY A 79 4.47 -0.94 -3.93
N SER A 80 4.05 0.07 -3.16
CA SER A 80 2.95 -0.06 -2.22
C SER A 80 1.59 -0.18 -2.90
N GLY A 81 1.37 0.51 -4.02
CA GLY A 81 0.19 0.29 -4.83
C GLY A 81 0.15 -1.13 -5.38
N VAL A 82 1.29 -1.64 -5.87
CA VAL A 82 1.39 -3.04 -6.32
C VAL A 82 1.04 -4.03 -5.19
N MET A 83 1.58 -3.82 -3.98
CA MET A 83 1.24 -4.63 -2.81
C MET A 83 -0.23 -4.48 -2.39
N GLY A 84 -0.79 -3.27 -2.48
CA GLY A 84 -2.19 -2.99 -2.20
C GLY A 84 -3.14 -3.73 -3.14
N GLY A 85 -2.85 -3.74 -4.44
CA GLY A 85 -3.61 -4.55 -5.39
C GLY A 85 -3.48 -6.06 -5.12
N ALA A 86 -2.30 -6.50 -4.69
CA ALA A 86 -2.03 -7.90 -4.36
C ALA A 86 -2.79 -8.42 -3.12
N ILE A 87 -3.46 -7.55 -2.34
CA ILE A 87 -4.34 -7.94 -1.22
C ILE A 87 -5.43 -8.92 -1.65
N LEU A 88 -5.87 -8.82 -2.91
CA LEU A 88 -6.87 -9.69 -3.50
C LEU A 88 -6.32 -11.04 -3.97
N MET A 89 -4.99 -11.19 -4.06
CA MET A 89 -4.33 -12.40 -4.59
C MET A 89 -4.57 -13.66 -3.75
N PRO A 90 -4.54 -13.62 -2.39
CA PRO A 90 -4.86 -14.78 -1.55
C PRO A 90 -6.25 -15.36 -1.83
N ARG A 91 -7.21 -14.54 -2.27
CA ARG A 91 -8.54 -15.02 -2.66
C ARG A 91 -8.50 -15.97 -3.86
N LEU A 92 -7.56 -15.75 -4.79
CA LEU A 92 -7.34 -16.65 -5.93
C LEU A 92 -6.65 -17.95 -5.53
N VAL A 93 -5.76 -17.89 -4.53
CA VAL A 93 -5.01 -19.05 -4.05
C VAL A 93 -5.90 -19.94 -3.17
N MET A 94 -6.74 -19.32 -2.34
CA MET A 94 -7.61 -20.00 -1.37
C MET A 94 -9.03 -20.23 -1.88
N LYS A 95 -9.23 -20.40 -3.21
CA LYS A 95 -10.56 -20.61 -3.82
C LYS A 95 -11.37 -21.71 -3.14
N ASN A 96 -10.73 -22.83 -2.80
CA ASN A 96 -11.38 -24.02 -2.24
C ASN A 96 -11.43 -24.03 -0.70
N SER A 97 -11.09 -22.91 -0.05
CA SER A 97 -11.13 -22.82 1.41
C SER A 97 -12.57 -22.74 1.92
N THR A 98 -12.82 -23.35 3.08
CA THR A 98 -14.08 -23.23 3.84
C THR A 98 -14.24 -21.87 4.53
N MET A 99 -13.18 -21.04 4.53
CA MET A 99 -13.19 -19.73 5.16
C MET A 99 -13.94 -18.69 4.32
N HIS A 100 -14.69 -17.81 4.99
CA HIS A 100 -15.47 -16.77 4.32
C HIS A 100 -14.56 -15.85 3.46
N PRO A 101 -14.93 -15.57 2.19
CA PRO A 101 -14.12 -14.78 1.25
C PRO A 101 -13.61 -13.45 1.83
N LEU A 102 -14.51 -12.73 2.50
CA LEU A 102 -14.24 -11.44 3.09
C LEU A 102 -13.24 -11.53 4.26
N SER A 103 -13.21 -12.64 4.99
CA SER A 103 -12.24 -12.86 6.07
C SER A 103 -10.83 -13.06 5.51
N ILE A 104 -10.69 -13.80 4.39
CA ILE A 104 -9.39 -13.97 3.72
C ILE A 104 -8.86 -12.62 3.26
N THR A 105 -9.72 -11.80 2.64
CA THR A 105 -9.37 -10.46 2.18
C THR A 105 -9.06 -9.50 3.34
N ALA A 106 -9.81 -9.57 4.45
CA ALA A 106 -9.53 -8.74 5.62
C ALA A 106 -8.20 -9.10 6.29
N ILE A 107 -7.89 -10.39 6.40
CA ILE A 107 -6.62 -10.87 6.96
C ILE A 107 -5.46 -10.47 6.06
N SER A 108 -5.56 -10.71 4.74
CA SER A 108 -4.51 -10.32 3.79
C SER A 108 -4.30 -8.81 3.78
N ALA A 109 -5.37 -8.02 3.82
CA ALA A 109 -5.30 -6.56 3.86
C ALA A 109 -4.59 -6.07 5.12
N THR A 110 -4.93 -6.65 6.28
CA THR A 110 -4.30 -6.29 7.55
C THR A 110 -2.82 -6.63 7.54
N LEU A 111 -2.45 -7.85 7.12
CA LEU A 111 -1.06 -8.29 7.06
C LEU A 111 -0.23 -7.43 6.10
N ILE A 112 -0.75 -7.17 4.90
CA ILE A 112 -0.07 -6.34 3.90
C ILE A 112 0.04 -4.89 4.39
N THR A 113 -0.98 -4.36 5.05
CA THR A 113 -0.94 -3.01 5.66
C THR A 113 0.15 -2.92 6.73
N VAL A 114 0.24 -3.89 7.63
CA VAL A 114 1.27 -3.92 8.68
C VAL A 114 2.67 -4.04 8.07
N LEU A 115 2.87 -4.94 7.11
CA LEU A 115 4.14 -5.09 6.41
C LEU A 115 4.53 -3.80 5.70
N TYR A 116 3.59 -3.20 4.98
CA TYR A 116 3.79 -1.95 4.26
C TYR A 116 4.23 -0.82 5.19
N VAL A 117 3.51 -0.60 6.30
CA VAL A 117 3.85 0.40 7.31
C VAL A 117 5.26 0.15 7.86
N LYS A 118 5.62 -1.10 8.18
CA LYS A 118 6.96 -1.45 8.65
C LYS A 118 8.05 -1.14 7.62
N PHE A 119 7.86 -1.55 6.37
CA PHE A 119 8.82 -1.27 5.30
C PHE A 119 8.98 0.24 5.06
N ARG A 120 7.89 1.01 5.15
CA ARG A 120 7.92 2.47 5.01
C ARG A 120 8.71 3.13 6.14
N MET A 121 8.51 2.69 7.37
CA MET A 121 9.28 3.16 8.53
C MET A 121 10.77 2.80 8.43
N MET A 122 11.09 1.57 8.04
CA MET A 122 12.48 1.14 7.86
C MET A 122 13.21 1.99 6.81
N LEU A 123 12.53 2.32 5.72
CA LEU A 123 13.08 3.18 4.67
C LEU A 123 13.24 4.63 5.13
N PHE A 124 12.30 5.14 5.95
CA PHE A 124 12.43 6.47 6.55
C PHE A 124 13.66 6.56 7.46
N ILE A 125 13.85 5.57 8.34
CA ILE A 125 15.03 5.47 9.22
C ILE A 125 16.30 5.34 8.39
N MET A 126 16.31 4.51 7.35
CA MET A 126 17.47 4.34 6.47
C MET A 126 17.82 5.64 5.74
N ILE A 127 16.82 6.39 5.31
CA ILE A 127 16.98 7.70 4.65
C ILE A 127 17.53 8.74 5.62
N GLU A 128 17.02 8.81 6.85
CA GLU A 128 17.54 9.72 7.88
C GLU A 128 18.99 9.35 8.26
N GLY A 129 19.26 8.07 8.47
CA GLY A 129 20.61 7.56 8.77
C GLY A 129 21.61 7.85 7.65
N LEU A 130 21.19 7.73 6.38
CA LEU A 130 22.02 8.11 5.24
C LEU A 130 22.25 9.62 5.17
N SER A 131 21.24 10.43 5.52
CA SER A 131 21.36 11.90 5.59
C SER A 131 22.42 12.32 6.62
N SER A 132 22.38 11.72 7.81
CA SER A 132 23.35 12.00 8.89
C SER A 132 24.77 11.51 8.63
N ALA A 133 24.97 10.66 7.61
CA ALA A 133 26.29 10.14 7.26
C ALA A 133 26.99 10.94 6.14
N ILE A 134 26.25 11.83 5.45
CA ILE A 134 26.75 12.65 4.36
C ILE A 134 27.03 14.09 4.82
N ASP A 135 26.42 14.52 5.94
CA ASP A 135 26.74 15.74 6.69
C ASP A 135 27.90 15.49 7.68
#